data_AF-H9GMA9-F1
#
_entry.id   AF-H9GMA9-F1
#
_cell.length_a   1.000
_cell.length_b   1.000
_cell.length_c   1.000
_cell.angle_alpha   90.00
_cell.angle_beta   90.00
_cell.angle_gamma   90.00
#
_symmetry.space_group_name_H-M   'P 1'
#
loop_
_entity.id
_entity.type
_entity.pdbx_description
1 polymer ?
#
loop_
_entity_poly.entity_id
_entity_poly.type
_entity_poly.pdbx_seq_one_letter_code
_entity_poly.pdbx_strand_id
1 'polypeptide(L)'
;MAAVVWLTLFLAAVSAVDRSNFKTCDQSAFCKRQRNVKARSSPYRALLESLQLSQDSMKIQLINEVNKVPLLLELYGLKGNITRIRINELNALKPRYEVPDVLIQDPPTSRLSVTGRDDNSVELSLGDESHKLILTAKPFRMDLLEGRELVLSVNSRGLLVFEHLRQRKDSIEETSRGAEEAEEEPALWEETFKTHTDILLLPPWGLDPLFVWLLAPQKYHKSTMLAFHWVLVCIFLTTKILDRGGDPYRLYNLDVFQYELYNPMALYGSVPVLLAHNARRTLGIFWLNAAETWVDITSNTAVQCPTPQTDIRWMSESGIIDAFLMLGPQPSDVFRQYASLTGK
;
A
#
# COMPACT_ATOMS: atom_id res chain seq x y z
N MET A 1 44.23 -40.63 3.34
CA MET A 1 42.77 -40.44 3.46
C MET A 1 42.32 -39.50 4.58
N ALA A 2 43.15 -39.20 5.60
CA ALA A 2 42.75 -38.28 6.69
C ALA A 2 42.75 -36.78 6.31
N ALA A 3 43.52 -36.36 5.30
CA ALA A 3 43.62 -34.95 4.89
C ALA A 3 42.40 -34.43 4.10
N VAL A 4 41.63 -35.32 3.47
CA VAL A 4 40.44 -34.94 2.68
C VAL A 4 39.23 -34.66 3.59
N VAL A 5 39.18 -35.32 4.76
CA VAL A 5 38.10 -35.15 5.75
C VAL A 5 38.19 -33.81 6.48
N TRP A 6 39.39 -33.24 6.60
CA TRP A 6 39.58 -31.92 7.21
C TRP A 6 39.27 -30.76 6.26
N LEU A 7 39.35 -30.96 4.93
CA LEU A 7 39.01 -29.91 3.96
C LEU A 7 37.49 -29.70 3.85
N THR A 8 36.68 -30.72 4.16
CA THR A 8 35.21 -30.62 4.20
C THR A 8 34.68 -29.94 5.48
N LEU A 9 35.50 -29.79 6.51
CA LEU A 9 35.13 -29.17 7.80
C LEU A 9 35.34 -27.64 7.83
N PHE A 10 35.89 -27.05 6.76
CA PHE A 10 36.09 -25.59 6.63
C PHE A 10 35.05 -24.90 5.73
N LEU A 11 33.95 -25.56 5.39
CA LEU A 11 32.73 -24.86 5.02
C LEU A 11 32.04 -24.40 6.30
N ALA A 12 32.67 -23.45 7.00
CA ALA A 12 31.98 -22.67 8.00
C ALA A 12 30.84 -21.97 7.27
N ALA A 13 29.62 -22.46 7.47
CA ALA A 13 28.43 -21.70 7.15
C ALA A 13 28.48 -20.45 8.02
N VAL A 14 29.08 -19.37 7.50
CA VAL A 14 28.99 -18.06 8.11
C VAL A 14 27.52 -17.67 7.97
N SER A 15 26.76 -17.86 9.04
CA SER A 15 25.43 -17.28 9.15
C SER A 15 25.64 -15.78 9.21
N ALA A 16 25.42 -15.09 8.09
CA ALA A 16 25.61 -13.65 8.04
C ALA A 16 24.56 -12.97 8.94
N VAL A 17 23.27 -13.31 8.83
CA VAL A 17 22.23 -12.76 9.72
C VAL A 17 21.45 -13.86 10.43
N ASP A 18 21.18 -13.68 11.72
CA ASP A 18 20.19 -14.51 12.43
C ASP A 18 18.77 -14.02 12.08
N ARG A 19 18.21 -14.63 11.02
CA ARG A 19 16.87 -14.34 10.50
C ARG A 19 15.77 -14.58 11.54
N SER A 20 15.99 -15.41 12.56
CA SER A 20 14.97 -15.68 13.58
C SER A 20 14.61 -14.44 14.38
N ASN A 21 15.50 -13.42 14.44
CA ASN A 21 15.27 -12.14 15.13
C ASN A 21 14.28 -11.22 14.39
N PHE A 22 13.91 -11.55 13.15
CA PHE A 22 13.13 -10.66 12.31
C PHE A 22 11.89 -11.38 11.78
N LYS A 23 10.71 -10.80 12.02
CA LYS A 23 9.42 -11.34 11.55
C LYS A 23 9.43 -11.52 10.03
N THR A 24 9.00 -12.69 9.57
CA THR A 24 8.49 -12.91 8.20
C THR A 24 7.06 -12.36 8.07
N CYS A 25 6.51 -12.28 6.86
CA CYS A 25 5.13 -11.83 6.68
C CYS A 25 4.12 -12.74 7.39
N ASP A 26 4.38 -14.05 7.43
CA ASP A 26 3.51 -15.02 8.13
C ASP A 26 3.58 -14.90 9.66
N GLN A 27 4.66 -14.31 10.19
CA GLN A 27 4.83 -14.02 11.61
C GLN A 27 4.30 -12.64 12.01
N SER A 28 4.09 -11.74 11.06
CA SER A 28 3.38 -10.47 11.28
C SER A 28 1.88 -10.70 11.07
N ALA A 29 1.07 -10.58 12.12
CA ALA A 29 -0.35 -10.93 12.04
C ALA A 29 -1.08 -10.12 10.96
N PHE A 30 -0.81 -8.82 10.89
CA PHE A 30 -1.41 -7.91 9.92
C PHE A 30 -0.98 -8.29 8.48
N CYS A 31 0.31 -8.58 8.26
CA CYS A 31 0.81 -8.93 6.93
C CYS A 31 0.16 -10.22 6.45
N LYS A 32 0.08 -11.23 7.33
CA LYS A 32 -0.58 -12.51 7.06
C LYS A 32 -2.06 -12.32 6.70
N ARG A 33 -2.83 -11.57 7.50
CA ARG A 33 -4.26 -11.29 7.22
C ARG A 33 -4.43 -10.65 5.85
N GLN A 34 -3.62 -9.64 5.55
CA GLN A 34 -3.69 -8.95 4.27
C GLN A 34 -3.32 -9.87 3.12
N ARG A 35 -2.22 -10.60 3.21
CA ARG A 35 -1.75 -11.47 2.13
C ARG A 35 -2.74 -12.58 1.78
N ASN A 36 -3.52 -13.05 2.75
CA ASN A 36 -4.54 -14.09 2.58
C ASN A 36 -5.81 -13.62 1.83
N VAL A 37 -5.98 -12.32 1.59
CA VAL A 37 -7.13 -11.79 0.83
C VAL A 37 -7.05 -12.23 -0.63
N LYS A 38 -8.11 -12.89 -1.11
CA LYS A 38 -8.18 -13.40 -2.48
C LYS A 38 -8.42 -12.27 -3.49
N ALA A 39 -7.82 -12.38 -4.67
CA ALA A 39 -8.07 -11.43 -5.74
C ALA A 39 -9.53 -11.52 -6.24
N ARG A 40 -10.06 -10.40 -6.73
CA ARG A 40 -11.40 -10.19 -7.29
C ARG A 40 -12.56 -10.27 -6.29
N SER A 41 -12.29 -10.22 -4.99
CA SER A 41 -13.32 -10.26 -3.93
C SER A 41 -13.56 -8.91 -3.25
N SER A 42 -13.26 -7.77 -3.88
CA SER A 42 -13.39 -6.46 -3.23
C SER A 42 -14.85 -6.20 -2.81
N PRO A 43 -15.14 -6.11 -1.51
CA PRO A 43 -16.47 -5.82 -1.00
C PRO A 43 -16.80 -4.31 -1.05
N TYR A 44 -15.86 -3.47 -1.46
CA TYR A 44 -16.02 -2.02 -1.45
C TYR A 44 -16.82 -1.53 -2.66
N ARG A 45 -17.79 -0.66 -2.39
CA ARG A 45 -18.59 0.07 -3.36
C ARG A 45 -18.52 1.57 -3.07
N ALA A 46 -18.38 2.40 -4.11
CA ALA A 46 -18.55 3.84 -3.96
C ALA A 46 -20.04 4.25 -4.06
N LEU A 47 -20.48 5.15 -3.19
CA LEU A 47 -21.84 5.70 -3.20
C LEU A 47 -21.86 6.98 -4.03
N LEU A 48 -22.22 6.87 -5.31
CA LEU A 48 -22.19 7.99 -6.25
C LEU A 48 -23.14 9.13 -5.86
N GLU A 49 -24.20 8.85 -5.11
CA GLU A 49 -25.10 9.86 -4.54
C GLU A 49 -24.42 10.75 -3.48
N SER A 50 -23.37 10.26 -2.83
CA SER A 50 -22.61 11.00 -1.80
C SER A 50 -21.50 11.89 -2.36
N LEU A 51 -21.35 11.94 -3.69
CA LEU A 51 -20.31 12.68 -4.37
C LEU A 51 -20.40 14.19 -4.07
N GLN A 52 -19.37 14.73 -3.42
CA GLN A 52 -19.20 16.16 -3.18
C GLN A 52 -17.97 16.64 -3.95
N LEU A 53 -18.20 17.53 -4.92
CA LEU A 53 -17.13 18.13 -5.71
C LEU A 53 -16.91 19.57 -5.26
N SER A 54 -15.69 19.87 -4.83
CA SER A 54 -15.20 21.23 -4.64
C SER A 54 -14.29 21.63 -5.80
N GLN A 55 -13.79 22.87 -5.83
CA GLN A 55 -12.84 23.27 -6.86
C GLN A 55 -11.54 22.46 -6.77
N ASP A 56 -11.12 22.10 -5.56
CA ASP A 56 -9.80 21.55 -5.27
C ASP A 56 -9.79 20.04 -4.99
N SER A 57 -10.93 19.50 -4.57
CA SER A 57 -11.05 18.11 -4.15
C SER A 57 -12.42 17.51 -4.42
N MET A 58 -12.43 16.19 -4.59
CA MET A 58 -13.64 15.37 -4.66
C MET A 58 -13.69 14.49 -3.42
N LYS A 59 -14.84 14.47 -2.75
CA LYS A 59 -15.13 13.55 -1.64
C LYS A 59 -16.26 12.62 -2.00
N ILE A 60 -16.12 11.33 -1.68
CA ILE A 60 -17.16 10.33 -1.91
C ILE A 60 -17.07 9.25 -0.83
N GLN A 61 -18.22 8.73 -0.39
CA GLN A 61 -18.25 7.64 0.58
C GLN A 61 -18.03 6.29 -0.10
N LEU A 62 -17.22 5.45 0.52
CA LEU A 62 -17.08 4.04 0.17
C LEU A 62 -17.74 3.20 1.26
N ILE A 63 -18.51 2.19 0.89
CA ILE A 63 -19.10 1.25 1.83
C ILE A 63 -18.57 -0.15 1.56
N ASN A 64 -18.19 -0.85 2.61
CA ASN A 64 -17.90 -2.28 2.53
C ASN A 64 -19.23 -3.05 2.63
N GLU A 65 -19.61 -3.78 1.58
CA GLU A 65 -20.90 -4.46 1.50
C GLU A 65 -21.05 -5.62 2.51
N VAL A 66 -19.96 -6.10 3.11
CA VAL A 66 -19.96 -7.17 4.11
C VAL A 66 -20.15 -6.61 5.52
N ASN A 67 -19.26 -5.74 5.97
CA ASN A 67 -19.28 -5.21 7.35
C ASN A 67 -20.04 -3.87 7.51
N LYS A 68 -20.52 -3.29 6.41
CA LYS A 68 -21.30 -2.04 6.34
C LYS A 68 -20.58 -0.80 6.89
N VAL A 69 -19.26 -0.85 7.08
CA VAL A 69 -18.50 0.30 7.58
C VAL A 69 -18.32 1.34 6.46
N PRO A 70 -18.70 2.62 6.71
CA PRO A 70 -18.47 3.71 5.76
C PRO A 70 -17.05 4.28 5.90
N LEU A 71 -16.40 4.44 4.76
CA LEU A 71 -15.14 5.15 4.59
C LEU A 71 -15.38 6.42 3.78
N LEU A 72 -14.48 7.38 3.90
CA LEU A 72 -14.43 8.59 3.10
C LEU A 72 -13.23 8.51 2.17
N LEU A 73 -13.46 8.55 0.86
CA LEU A 73 -12.43 8.76 -0.16
C LEU A 73 -12.36 10.25 -0.49
N GLU A 74 -11.17 10.83 -0.32
CA GLU A 74 -10.84 12.18 -0.77
C GLU A 74 -9.81 12.09 -1.90
N LEU A 75 -10.09 12.78 -2.99
CA LEU A 75 -9.26 12.84 -4.18
C LEU A 75 -8.88 14.29 -4.46
N TYR A 76 -7.60 14.53 -4.71
CA TYR A 76 -7.08 15.84 -5.07
C TYR A 76 -6.31 15.73 -6.38
N GLY A 77 -6.63 16.60 -7.34
CA GLY A 77 -5.72 16.93 -8.42
C GLY A 77 -4.74 17.96 -7.89
N LEU A 78 -3.44 17.74 -8.03
CA LEU A 78 -2.39 18.66 -7.58
C LEU A 78 -1.64 19.23 -8.77
N LYS A 79 -0.98 20.37 -8.58
CA LYS A 79 -0.13 20.94 -9.64
C LYS A 79 1.06 20.02 -9.90
N GLY A 80 1.50 20.03 -11.16
CA GLY A 80 2.64 19.21 -11.60
C GLY A 80 2.27 17.76 -11.89
N ASN A 81 1.04 17.46 -12.34
CA ASN A 81 0.58 16.11 -12.71
C ASN A 81 0.70 15.09 -11.57
N ILE A 82 0.30 15.50 -10.37
CA ILE A 82 0.24 14.64 -9.19
C ILE A 82 -1.23 14.46 -8.79
N THR A 83 -1.62 13.24 -8.46
CA THR A 83 -2.94 12.93 -7.90
C THR A 83 -2.78 12.39 -6.49
N ARG A 84 -3.43 13.02 -5.50
CA ARG A 84 -3.43 12.51 -4.11
C ARG A 84 -4.74 11.79 -3.82
N ILE A 85 -4.62 10.62 -3.23
CA ILE A 85 -5.75 9.76 -2.85
C ILE A 85 -5.63 9.52 -1.35
N ARG A 86 -6.69 9.87 -0.62
CA ARG A 86 -6.82 9.62 0.81
C ARG A 86 -8.07 8.82 1.08
N ILE A 87 -7.97 7.81 1.95
CA ILE A 87 -9.14 7.08 2.44
C ILE A 87 -9.01 6.94 3.95
N ASN A 88 -10.07 7.33 4.64
CA ASN A 88 -10.18 7.27 6.08
C ASN A 88 -11.55 6.71 6.48
N GLU A 89 -11.71 6.29 7.74
CA GLU A 89 -13.03 5.97 8.29
C GLU A 89 -13.87 7.24 8.38
N LEU A 90 -15.13 7.18 7.94
CA LEU A 90 -16.03 8.33 8.03
C LEU A 90 -16.36 8.66 9.50
N ASN A 91 -16.56 7.60 10.31
CA ASN A 91 -16.90 7.69 11.73
C ASN A 91 -15.96 6.79 12.54
N ALA A 92 -14.70 7.20 12.68
CA ALA A 92 -13.71 6.44 13.43
C ALA A 92 -13.94 6.56 14.96
N LEU A 93 -13.73 5.47 15.70
CA LEU A 93 -13.74 5.47 17.17
C LEU A 93 -12.71 6.43 17.79
N LYS A 94 -11.58 6.61 17.11
CA LYS A 94 -10.54 7.61 17.40
C LYS A 94 -9.91 8.08 16.08
N PRO A 95 -9.28 9.27 16.05
CA PRO A 95 -8.55 9.72 14.87
C PRO A 95 -7.43 8.73 14.52
N ARG A 96 -7.33 8.38 13.24
CA ARG A 96 -6.21 7.60 12.70
C ARG A 96 -5.00 8.47 12.49
N TYR A 97 -3.81 7.88 12.59
CA TYR A 97 -2.57 8.59 12.37
C TYR A 97 -2.45 9.08 10.91
N GLU A 98 -2.13 10.35 10.75
CA GLU A 98 -1.77 11.00 9.49
C GLU A 98 -0.35 11.52 9.64
N VAL A 99 0.53 11.24 8.68
CA VAL A 99 1.97 11.53 8.82
C VAL A 99 2.23 13.05 8.76
N PRO A 100 2.70 13.67 9.86
CA PRO A 100 3.09 15.08 9.85
C PRO A 100 4.54 15.25 9.35
N ASP A 101 4.95 16.50 9.11
CA ASP A 101 6.35 16.94 8.92
C ASP A 101 7.12 16.38 7.71
N VAL A 102 6.55 15.43 6.96
CA VAL A 102 7.17 14.88 5.73
C VAL A 102 6.86 15.75 4.51
N LEU A 103 5.65 16.32 4.45
CA LEU A 103 5.30 17.27 3.41
C LEU A 103 5.85 18.65 3.78
N ILE A 104 6.65 19.26 2.91
CA ILE A 104 7.28 20.56 3.18
C ILE A 104 6.28 21.73 3.21
N GLN A 105 5.12 21.54 2.59
CA GLN A 105 3.99 22.45 2.57
C GLN A 105 2.73 21.71 2.10
N ASP A 106 1.56 22.33 2.23
CA ASP A 106 0.36 21.85 1.57
C ASP A 106 0.54 21.92 0.04
N PRO A 107 0.43 20.78 -0.68
CA PRO A 107 0.63 20.76 -2.12
C PRO A 107 -0.45 21.60 -2.83
N PRO A 108 -0.08 22.50 -3.75
CA PRO A 108 -1.05 23.33 -4.44
C PRO A 108 -1.97 22.48 -5.33
N THR A 109 -3.27 22.73 -5.22
CA THR A 109 -4.32 21.98 -5.92
C THR A 109 -4.53 22.46 -7.36
N SER A 110 -5.09 21.57 -8.16
CA SER A 110 -5.53 21.78 -9.55
C SER A 110 -7.05 21.57 -9.60
N ARG A 111 -7.73 22.35 -10.44
CA ARG A 111 -9.19 22.31 -10.51
C ARG A 111 -9.68 20.94 -10.96
N LEU A 112 -10.63 20.37 -10.22
CA LEU A 112 -11.35 19.17 -10.62
C LEU A 112 -12.67 19.53 -11.32
N SER A 113 -13.00 18.80 -12.38
CA SER A 113 -14.30 18.91 -13.06
C SER A 113 -14.82 17.53 -13.45
N VAL A 114 -16.13 17.34 -13.34
CA VAL A 114 -16.79 16.12 -13.83
C VAL A 114 -17.01 16.28 -15.33
N THR A 115 -16.42 15.39 -16.13
CA THR A 115 -16.55 15.37 -17.60
C THR A 115 -17.56 14.36 -18.08
N GLY A 116 -17.87 13.35 -17.27
CA GLY A 116 -18.84 12.30 -17.59
C GLY A 116 -19.36 11.65 -16.32
N ARG A 117 -20.61 11.18 -16.38
CA ARG A 117 -21.23 10.43 -15.30
C ARG A 117 -22.22 9.44 -15.89
N ASP A 118 -22.14 8.20 -15.42
CA ASP A 118 -23.12 7.16 -15.68
C ASP A 118 -23.61 6.56 -14.34
N ASP A 119 -24.42 5.51 -14.40
CA ASP A 119 -25.02 4.88 -13.21
C ASP A 119 -24.00 4.17 -12.30
N ASN A 120 -22.83 3.81 -12.83
CA ASN A 120 -21.78 3.07 -12.12
C ASN A 120 -20.39 3.74 -12.19
N SER A 121 -20.26 4.92 -12.78
CA SER A 121 -18.98 5.56 -13.01
C SER A 121 -19.07 7.09 -13.06
N VAL A 122 -17.97 7.72 -12.65
CA VAL A 122 -17.77 9.18 -12.73
C VAL A 122 -16.41 9.42 -13.36
N GLU A 123 -16.38 10.23 -14.42
CA GLU A 123 -15.17 10.69 -15.07
C GLU A 123 -14.83 12.11 -14.59
N LEU A 124 -13.58 12.30 -14.15
CA LEU A 124 -13.05 13.55 -13.63
C LEU A 124 -11.85 14.00 -14.46
N SER A 125 -11.79 15.27 -14.80
CA SER A 125 -10.57 15.93 -15.28
C SER A 125 -9.71 16.33 -14.09
N LEU A 126 -8.43 15.96 -14.11
CA LEU A 126 -7.44 16.22 -13.05
C LEU A 126 -6.62 17.48 -13.38
N GLY A 127 -7.27 18.64 -13.46
CA GLY A 127 -6.67 19.86 -14.00
C GLY A 127 -6.85 19.94 -15.51
N ASP A 128 -5.75 19.93 -16.27
CA ASP A 128 -5.79 19.99 -17.73
C ASP A 128 -6.54 18.79 -18.33
N GLU A 129 -7.23 18.99 -19.47
CA GLU A 129 -8.05 17.94 -20.11
C GLU A 129 -7.26 16.69 -20.55
N SER A 130 -5.92 16.72 -20.45
CA SER A 130 -5.06 15.59 -20.77
C SER A 130 -5.16 14.47 -19.76
N HIS A 131 -5.34 14.75 -18.46
CA HIS A 131 -5.35 13.73 -17.40
C HIS A 131 -6.76 13.52 -16.88
N LYS A 132 -7.23 12.27 -16.94
CA LYS A 132 -8.56 11.89 -16.52
C LYS A 132 -8.52 10.79 -15.47
N LEU A 133 -9.47 10.81 -14.55
CA LEU A 133 -9.71 9.74 -13.60
C LEU A 133 -11.13 9.21 -13.78
N ILE A 134 -11.26 7.91 -14.03
CA ILE A 134 -12.53 7.21 -14.06
C ILE A 134 -12.69 6.48 -12.73
N LEU A 135 -13.65 6.89 -11.93
CA LEU A 135 -14.06 6.18 -10.71
C LEU A 135 -15.20 5.24 -11.07
N THR A 136 -15.00 3.94 -10.91
CA THR A 136 -16.06 2.91 -11.02
C THR A 136 -16.58 2.59 -9.63
N ALA A 137 -17.90 2.59 -9.47
CA ALA A 137 -18.56 2.44 -8.18
C ALA A 137 -18.56 1.01 -7.66
N LYS A 138 -19.02 0.03 -8.46
CA LYS A 138 -19.11 -1.39 -8.06
C LYS A 138 -18.47 -2.35 -9.07
N PRO A 139 -17.44 -3.14 -8.69
CA PRO A 139 -16.62 -2.96 -7.49
C PRO A 139 -15.84 -1.64 -7.55
N PHE A 140 -15.52 -1.05 -6.39
CA PHE A 140 -14.77 0.19 -6.33
C PHE A 140 -13.42 0.07 -7.06
N ARG A 141 -13.18 0.94 -8.03
CA ARG A 141 -11.94 0.99 -8.82
C ARG A 141 -11.72 2.42 -9.31
N MET A 142 -10.46 2.83 -9.44
CA MET A 142 -10.12 4.08 -10.11
C MET A 142 -9.10 3.83 -11.21
N ASP A 143 -9.31 4.42 -12.37
CA ASP A 143 -8.41 4.30 -13.53
C ASP A 143 -7.94 5.70 -13.93
N LEU A 144 -6.62 5.91 -13.97
CA LEU A 144 -6.00 7.16 -14.40
C LEU A 144 -5.57 7.04 -15.86
N LEU A 145 -6.01 7.98 -16.68
CA LEU A 145 -5.75 8.03 -18.11
C LEU A 145 -5.02 9.32 -18.47
N GLU A 146 -4.16 9.23 -19.48
CA GLU A 146 -3.66 10.40 -20.21
C GLU A 146 -4.16 10.31 -21.66
N GLY A 147 -5.03 11.25 -22.05
CA GLY A 147 -5.77 11.20 -23.31
C GLY A 147 -6.66 9.96 -23.38
N ARG A 148 -6.23 8.95 -24.15
CA ARG A 148 -6.92 7.65 -24.30
C ARG A 148 -6.13 6.47 -23.72
N GLU A 149 -4.94 6.71 -23.19
CA GLU A 149 -4.07 5.66 -22.67
C GLU A 149 -4.27 5.50 -21.15
N LEU A 150 -4.61 4.28 -20.72
CA LEU A 150 -4.64 3.90 -19.32
C LEU A 150 -3.20 3.85 -18.77
N VAL A 151 -2.94 4.65 -17.75
CA VAL A 151 -1.63 4.84 -17.15
C VAL A 151 -1.48 3.94 -15.92
N LEU A 152 -2.48 4.01 -15.04
CA LEU A 152 -2.46 3.33 -13.76
C LEU A 152 -3.90 2.99 -13.33
N SER A 153 -4.07 1.83 -12.71
CA SER A 153 -5.32 1.43 -12.10
C SER A 153 -5.16 1.21 -10.60
N VAL A 154 -6.16 1.65 -9.84
CA VAL A 154 -6.27 1.53 -8.40
C VAL A 154 -7.34 0.49 -8.06
N ASN A 155 -7.00 -0.44 -7.18
CA ASN A 155 -7.89 -1.55 -6.78
C ASN A 155 -8.38 -2.43 -7.94
N SER A 156 -7.61 -2.53 -9.04
CA SER A 156 -8.00 -3.31 -10.23
C SER A 156 -8.18 -4.81 -9.95
N ARG A 157 -7.44 -5.37 -8.99
CA ARG A 157 -7.58 -6.76 -8.54
C ARG A 157 -8.51 -6.93 -7.35
N GLY A 158 -9.16 -5.87 -6.88
CA GLY A 158 -10.07 -5.94 -5.75
C GLY A 158 -9.40 -6.38 -4.44
N LEU A 159 -8.19 -5.88 -4.19
CA LEU A 159 -7.38 -6.20 -3.00
C LEU A 159 -7.37 -5.06 -1.97
N LEU A 160 -8.16 -4.01 -2.18
CA LEU A 160 -8.41 -2.99 -1.18
C LEU A 160 -8.92 -3.66 0.09
N VAL A 161 -8.24 -3.40 1.20
CA VAL A 161 -8.67 -3.79 2.54
C VAL A 161 -8.38 -2.63 3.47
N PHE A 162 -9.39 -2.31 4.27
CA PHE A 162 -9.34 -1.32 5.31
C PHE A 162 -10.02 -1.98 6.52
N GLU A 163 -9.24 -2.44 7.49
CA GLU A 163 -9.83 -2.99 8.72
C GLU A 163 -10.22 -1.81 9.63
N HIS A 164 -11.48 -1.77 10.04
CA HIS A 164 -12.05 -0.66 10.81
C HIS A 164 -11.75 -0.79 12.30
N LEU A 165 -11.73 0.33 13.03
CA LEU A 165 -11.49 0.29 14.48
C LEU A 165 -12.61 -0.52 15.19
N ARG A 166 -12.25 -1.49 16.03
CA ARG A 166 -13.20 -2.29 16.83
C ARG A 166 -12.91 -2.16 18.31
N GLN A 167 -13.95 -2.23 19.14
CA GLN A 167 -13.82 -2.40 20.59
C GLN A 167 -13.60 -3.87 20.93
N ARG A 168 -12.75 -4.15 21.92
CA ARG A 168 -12.50 -5.50 22.44
C ARG A 168 -13.73 -5.95 23.24
N LYS A 169 -14.30 -7.12 22.91
CA LYS A 169 -15.54 -7.61 23.54
C LYS A 169 -15.40 -7.84 25.05
N ASP A 170 -14.19 -8.14 25.53
CA ASP A 170 -13.89 -8.32 26.96
C ASP A 170 -14.12 -7.06 27.81
N SER A 171 -14.28 -5.88 27.19
CA SER A 171 -14.66 -4.65 27.89
C SER A 171 -16.17 -4.53 28.16
N ILE A 172 -16.97 -5.52 27.73
CA ILE A 172 -18.43 -5.59 27.91
C ILE A 172 -18.81 -6.88 28.65
N GLU A 173 -18.34 -7.03 29.89
CA GLU A 173 -19.07 -7.79 30.92
C GLU A 173 -19.71 -6.74 31.82
N GLU A 174 -20.97 -6.34 31.69
CA GLU A 174 -22.18 -7.10 31.99
C GLU A 174 -23.37 -6.48 31.21
N THR A 175 -23.92 -7.14 30.19
CA THR A 175 -25.36 -7.17 29.82
C THR A 175 -25.54 -7.65 28.38
N SER A 176 -25.52 -8.97 28.18
CA SER A 176 -26.47 -9.71 27.33
C SER A 176 -25.90 -11.09 27.02
N ARG A 177 -26.44 -12.11 27.69
CA ARG A 177 -26.24 -13.51 27.29
C ARG A 177 -26.96 -13.73 25.97
N GLY A 178 -26.21 -13.97 24.90
CA GLY A 178 -26.75 -14.43 23.62
C GLY A 178 -26.13 -13.72 22.42
N ALA A 179 -24.88 -14.00 22.12
CA ALA A 179 -24.32 -13.78 20.78
C ALA A 179 -23.39 -14.94 20.45
N GLU A 180 -23.66 -15.60 19.32
CA GLU A 180 -22.93 -16.74 18.80
C GLU A 180 -21.41 -16.48 18.77
N GLU A 181 -20.64 -17.47 19.20
CA GLU A 181 -19.18 -17.50 19.17
C GLU A 181 -18.71 -17.43 17.71
N ALA A 182 -18.49 -16.22 17.20
CA ALA A 182 -17.64 -16.03 16.03
C ALA A 182 -16.20 -16.36 16.47
N GLU A 183 -15.61 -17.41 15.87
CA GLU A 183 -14.20 -17.77 16.07
C GLU A 183 -13.33 -16.52 16.05
N GLU A 184 -12.68 -16.20 17.17
CA GLU A 184 -11.73 -15.08 17.23
C GLU A 184 -10.50 -15.44 16.37
N GLU A 185 -10.22 -14.64 15.34
CA GLU A 185 -9.00 -14.87 14.57
C GLU A 185 -7.77 -14.69 15.46
N PRO A 186 -6.82 -15.64 15.44
CA PRO A 186 -5.63 -15.57 16.28
C PRO A 186 -4.81 -14.31 15.99
N ALA A 187 -4.25 -13.70 17.04
CA ALA A 187 -3.40 -12.50 17.00
C ALA A 187 -4.09 -11.22 16.48
N LEU A 188 -5.41 -11.06 16.72
CA LEU A 188 -6.11 -9.78 16.55
C LEU A 188 -5.78 -8.77 17.65
N TRP A 189 -5.62 -9.25 18.89
CA TRP A 189 -5.52 -8.39 20.09
C TRP A 189 -4.17 -8.46 20.79
N GLU A 190 -3.49 -9.61 20.71
CA GLU A 190 -2.21 -9.84 21.38
C GLU A 190 -1.35 -10.67 20.45
N GLU A 191 -0.15 -10.19 20.14
CA GLU A 191 0.83 -10.86 19.31
C GLU A 191 2.12 -11.04 20.10
N THR A 192 2.60 -12.28 20.23
CA THR A 192 3.88 -12.56 20.89
C THR A 192 4.94 -12.89 19.84
N PHE A 193 6.04 -12.14 19.87
CA PHE A 193 7.23 -12.44 19.09
C PHE A 193 8.43 -12.64 20.01
N LYS A 194 8.95 -13.86 20.01
CA LYS A 194 9.95 -14.34 20.97
C LYS A 194 9.47 -14.16 22.41
N THR A 195 10.12 -13.31 23.18
CA THR A 195 9.81 -13.02 24.58
C THR A 195 9.00 -11.74 24.74
N HIS A 196 8.73 -11.01 23.66
CA HIS A 196 8.00 -9.75 23.69
C HIS A 196 6.57 -10.01 23.25
N THR A 197 5.63 -9.74 24.16
CA THR A 197 4.20 -9.73 23.86
C THR A 197 3.79 -8.30 23.58
N ASP A 198 3.46 -8.04 22.33
CA ASP A 198 2.73 -6.84 21.94
C ASP A 198 1.26 -7.10 22.25
N ILE A 199 0.82 -6.58 23.38
CA ILE A 199 -0.60 -6.44 23.61
C ILE A 199 -0.96 -5.23 22.75
N LEU A 200 -1.87 -5.38 21.77
CA LEU A 200 -2.53 -4.25 21.13
C LEU A 200 -3.39 -3.59 22.21
N LEU A 201 -2.68 -2.89 23.10
CA LEU A 201 -3.19 -2.24 24.29
C LEU A 201 -4.05 -1.13 23.78
N LEU A 202 -5.34 -1.22 24.06
CA LEU A 202 -5.97 -0.03 24.58
C LEU A 202 -6.91 -0.39 25.74
N PRO A 203 -6.78 0.28 26.90
CA PRO A 203 -7.96 0.58 27.71
C PRO A 203 -8.87 1.53 26.90
N PRO A 204 -10.15 1.68 27.25
CA PRO A 204 -11.36 1.23 26.52
C PRO A 204 -11.59 1.79 25.09
N TRP A 205 -10.54 2.03 24.30
CA TRP A 205 -10.63 2.71 23.00
C TRP A 205 -10.12 1.78 21.89
N GLY A 206 -10.83 1.69 20.77
CA GLY A 206 -10.67 0.59 19.80
C GLY A 206 -9.33 0.53 19.03
N LEU A 207 -9.12 -0.60 18.35
CA LEU A 207 -7.98 -0.93 17.47
C LEU A 207 -7.64 0.18 16.47
N ASP A 208 -6.38 0.31 16.02
CA ASP A 208 -6.00 0.94 14.73
C ASP A 208 -5.63 -0.14 13.70
N PRO A 209 -6.51 -0.48 12.73
CA PRO A 209 -6.08 -1.40 11.67
C PRO A 209 -5.74 -0.73 10.35
N LEU A 210 -4.51 -0.97 9.92
CA LEU A 210 -4.11 -1.72 8.74
C LEU A 210 -4.79 -1.42 7.39
N PHE A 211 -3.95 -0.98 6.45
CA PHE A 211 -4.38 -0.60 5.12
C PHE A 211 -3.70 -1.38 3.99
N VAL A 212 -4.46 -1.73 2.93
CA VAL A 212 -3.91 -2.21 1.64
C VAL A 212 -4.35 -1.46 0.40
N TRP A 213 -3.34 -1.00 -0.37
CA TRP A 213 -3.53 -0.42 -1.70
C TRP A 213 -2.90 -1.28 -2.77
N LEU A 214 -3.65 -1.59 -3.82
CA LEU A 214 -3.06 -2.12 -5.04
C LEU A 214 -3.08 -1.06 -6.15
N LEU A 215 -1.90 -0.80 -6.71
CA LEU A 215 -1.73 -0.05 -7.94
C LEU A 215 -1.15 -0.96 -9.02
N ALA A 216 -1.80 -0.95 -10.17
CA ALA A 216 -1.35 -1.63 -11.37
C ALA A 216 -0.93 -0.59 -12.42
N PRO A 217 0.35 -0.17 -12.44
CA PRO A 217 0.89 0.55 -13.58
C PRO A 217 0.88 -0.36 -14.83
N GLN A 218 0.12 0.05 -15.85
CA GLN A 218 0.00 -0.68 -17.11
C GLN A 218 1.21 -0.38 -18.01
N LYS A 219 1.81 -1.43 -18.61
CA LYS A 219 2.95 -1.34 -19.56
C LYS A 219 4.33 -1.02 -18.95
N TYR A 220 4.65 -1.46 -17.74
CA TYR A 220 5.98 -1.25 -17.16
C TYR A 220 6.77 -2.55 -17.05
N HIS A 221 7.94 -2.57 -17.70
CA HIS A 221 8.87 -3.71 -17.70
C HIS A 221 9.86 -3.65 -16.54
N LYS A 222 10.04 -2.47 -15.92
CA LYS A 222 10.97 -2.23 -14.80
C LYS A 222 10.31 -1.30 -13.78
N SER A 223 10.14 -1.78 -12.56
CA SER A 223 9.70 -0.97 -11.42
C SER A 223 10.86 -0.89 -10.42
N THR A 224 11.30 0.32 -10.10
CA THR A 224 12.38 0.63 -9.17
C THR A 224 11.76 1.17 -7.88
N MET A 225 11.86 0.40 -6.79
CA MET A 225 11.48 0.87 -5.46
C MET A 225 12.68 1.49 -4.76
N LEU A 226 12.51 2.64 -4.09
CA LEU A 226 13.57 3.29 -3.33
C LEU A 226 13.44 2.95 -1.84
N ALA A 227 13.71 1.69 -1.47
CA ALA A 227 13.93 1.30 -0.08
C ALA A 227 15.45 1.30 0.18
N PHE A 228 15.92 1.93 1.28
CA PHE A 228 17.35 1.98 1.62
C PHE A 228 17.87 0.58 1.94
N HIS A 229 18.38 -0.10 0.90
CA HIS A 229 19.36 -1.18 0.99
C HIS A 229 20.72 -0.56 0.71
N TRP A 230 21.78 -0.95 1.43
CA TRP A 230 23.13 -0.36 1.34
C TRP A 230 23.87 -0.73 0.03
N VAL A 231 23.26 -0.36 -1.09
CA VAL A 231 23.89 -0.16 -2.39
C VAL A 231 23.22 1.08 -2.99
N LEU A 232 23.90 2.23 -2.94
CA LEU A 232 23.60 3.37 -3.80
C LEU A 232 24.07 3.03 -5.22
N VAL A 233 23.36 2.10 -5.83
CA VAL A 233 23.29 1.89 -7.28
C VAL A 233 21.81 1.92 -7.50
N CYS A 234 21.32 2.84 -8.36
CA CYS A 234 19.97 2.78 -8.90
C CYS A 234 19.60 1.32 -9.04
N ILE A 235 18.69 0.83 -8.20
CA ILE A 235 18.36 -0.58 -8.17
C ILE A 235 17.67 -0.88 -9.50
N PHE A 236 18.51 -1.19 -10.49
CA PHE A 236 18.30 -2.08 -11.61
C PHE A 236 18.33 -3.52 -11.09
N LEU A 237 17.87 -3.78 -9.85
CA LEU A 237 17.34 -5.10 -9.60
C LEU A 237 16.10 -5.17 -10.49
N THR A 238 16.19 -6.01 -11.51
CA THR A 238 15.19 -7.07 -11.66
C THR A 238 14.70 -7.47 -10.27
N THR A 239 13.69 -6.77 -9.76
CA THR A 239 12.94 -7.17 -8.58
C THR A 239 12.66 -8.64 -8.78
N LYS A 240 13.05 -9.51 -7.84
CA LYS A 240 12.57 -10.88 -7.88
C LYS A 240 11.05 -10.77 -7.93
N ILE A 241 10.48 -11.07 -9.09
CA ILE A 241 9.04 -11.16 -9.25
C ILE A 241 8.63 -12.25 -8.26
N LEU A 242 7.79 -11.90 -7.29
CA LEU A 242 7.36 -12.79 -6.22
C LEU A 242 6.36 -13.85 -6.72
N ASP A 243 6.55 -14.37 -7.93
CA ASP A 243 5.71 -15.41 -8.53
C ASP A 243 5.90 -16.78 -7.85
N ARG A 244 6.85 -16.90 -6.90
CA ARG A 244 7.19 -18.16 -6.22
C ARG A 244 7.57 -17.97 -4.75
N GLY A 245 6.57 -17.71 -3.90
CA GLY A 245 6.61 -18.06 -2.47
C GLY A 245 7.65 -17.37 -1.57
N GLY A 246 8.10 -16.15 -1.92
CA GLY A 246 8.99 -15.34 -1.07
C GLY A 246 8.23 -14.36 -0.18
N ASP A 247 8.92 -13.74 0.79
CA ASP A 247 8.38 -12.63 1.58
C ASP A 247 8.30 -11.32 0.77
N PRO A 248 7.33 -10.43 1.07
CA PRO A 248 7.27 -9.08 0.49
C PRO A 248 8.47 -8.24 0.92
N TYR A 249 8.73 -7.12 0.22
CA TYR A 249 9.65 -6.11 0.74
C TYR A 249 9.09 -5.51 2.03
N ARG A 250 9.91 -5.46 3.07
CA ARG A 250 9.52 -4.88 4.35
C ARG A 250 10.17 -3.50 4.53
N LEU A 251 9.36 -2.53 4.91
CA LEU A 251 9.74 -1.16 5.28
C LEU A 251 9.47 -1.00 6.77
N TYR A 252 10.52 -1.23 7.56
CA TYR A 252 10.50 -1.09 9.01
C TYR A 252 11.93 -0.86 9.49
N ASN A 253 12.19 0.28 10.11
CA ASN A 253 13.56 0.66 10.45
C ASN A 253 14.10 -0.26 11.55
N LEU A 254 15.04 -1.13 11.20
CA LEU A 254 15.61 -2.17 12.05
C LEU A 254 17.13 -2.11 12.07
N ASP A 255 17.72 -2.41 13.23
CA ASP A 255 19.14 -2.70 13.33
C ASP A 255 19.40 -4.17 12.99
N VAL A 256 19.86 -4.42 11.76
CA VAL A 256 20.12 -5.76 11.24
C VAL A 256 21.61 -6.03 11.23
N PHE A 257 22.10 -6.60 12.33
CA PHE A 257 23.48 -7.01 12.47
C PHE A 257 23.89 -8.00 11.36
N GLN A 258 24.99 -7.69 10.66
CA GLN A 258 25.56 -8.52 9.59
C GLN A 258 24.54 -8.92 8.50
N TYR A 259 23.71 -7.96 8.06
CA TYR A 259 22.68 -8.18 7.03
C TYR A 259 23.21 -8.91 5.79
N GLU A 260 22.36 -9.76 5.22
CA GLU A 260 22.63 -10.49 4.00
C GLU A 260 22.30 -9.68 2.74
N LEU A 261 22.91 -10.05 1.63
CA LEU A 261 22.61 -9.46 0.32
C LEU A 261 21.42 -10.19 -0.36
N TYR A 262 20.79 -9.52 -1.33
CA TYR A 262 19.77 -10.11 -2.23
C TYR A 262 18.53 -10.72 -1.55
N ASN A 263 18.06 -10.11 -0.46
CA ASN A 263 16.83 -10.50 0.23
C ASN A 263 15.94 -9.27 0.52
N PRO A 264 14.64 -9.45 0.78
CA PRO A 264 13.69 -8.36 0.97
C PRO A 264 13.51 -7.91 2.43
N MET A 265 14.40 -8.32 3.35
CA MET A 265 14.30 -7.94 4.76
C MET A 265 14.49 -6.44 4.94
N ALA A 266 13.74 -5.86 5.88
CA ALA A 266 13.91 -4.45 6.20
C ALA A 266 15.27 -4.17 6.83
N LEU A 267 15.75 -2.93 6.69
CA LEU A 267 17.04 -2.46 7.19
C LEU A 267 16.82 -1.14 7.96
N TYR A 268 17.86 -0.32 8.08
CA TYR A 268 17.87 0.88 8.94
C TYR A 268 16.92 2.01 8.55
N GLY A 269 16.48 2.08 7.29
CA GLY A 269 15.74 3.22 6.77
C GLY A 269 14.69 2.82 5.75
N SER A 270 13.59 3.58 5.74
CA SER A 270 12.43 3.31 4.90
C SER A 270 11.99 4.59 4.19
N VAL A 271 11.95 4.55 2.86
CA VAL A 271 11.35 5.61 2.03
C VAL A 271 10.29 4.94 1.17
N PRO A 272 8.99 5.12 1.47
CA PRO A 272 7.91 4.38 0.81
C PRO A 272 7.57 4.99 -0.57
N VAL A 273 8.56 4.99 -1.47
CA VAL A 273 8.45 5.51 -2.84
C VAL A 273 8.81 4.43 -3.84
N LEU A 274 7.99 4.30 -4.88
CA LEU A 274 8.23 3.38 -6.00
C LEU A 274 8.09 4.10 -7.33
N LEU A 275 9.09 3.95 -8.19
CA LEU A 275 9.13 4.44 -9.56
C LEU A 275 8.85 3.29 -10.54
N ALA A 276 7.95 3.48 -11.50
CA ALA A 276 7.76 2.53 -12.59
C ALA A 276 8.25 3.16 -13.89
N HIS A 277 9.15 2.50 -14.61
CA HIS A 277 9.79 3.05 -15.81
C HIS A 277 9.66 2.14 -17.03
N ASN A 278 9.28 2.74 -18.17
CA ASN A 278 9.29 2.12 -19.48
C ASN A 278 9.84 3.11 -20.52
N ALA A 279 10.01 2.67 -21.76
CA ALA A 279 10.57 3.50 -22.83
C ALA A 279 9.73 4.75 -23.18
N ARG A 280 8.45 4.78 -22.79
CA ARG A 280 7.51 5.87 -23.08
C ARG A 280 7.30 6.82 -21.90
N ARG A 281 7.46 6.34 -20.66
CA ARG A 281 7.02 7.03 -19.44
C ARG A 281 7.72 6.53 -18.18
N THR A 282 7.77 7.42 -17.19
CA THR A 282 8.06 7.11 -15.79
C THR A 282 6.90 7.55 -14.92
N LEU A 283 6.49 6.70 -13.99
CA LEU A 283 5.53 6.99 -12.94
C LEU A 283 6.21 6.90 -11.58
N GLY A 284 5.64 7.55 -10.60
CA GLY A 284 6.01 7.42 -9.21
C GLY A 284 4.80 7.23 -8.32
N ILE A 285 4.97 6.48 -7.25
CA ILE A 285 3.99 6.27 -6.20
C ILE A 285 4.71 6.62 -4.92
N PHE A 286 4.22 7.61 -4.19
CA PHE A 286 4.66 7.90 -2.83
C PHE A 286 3.54 7.51 -1.87
N TRP A 287 3.79 6.48 -1.08
CA TRP A 287 2.87 5.92 -0.09
C TRP A 287 3.16 6.57 1.27
N LEU A 288 2.42 7.62 1.63
CA LEU A 288 2.69 8.43 2.82
C LEU A 288 2.12 7.73 4.06
N ASN A 289 2.85 6.72 4.55
CA ASN A 289 2.55 6.00 5.77
C ASN A 289 3.85 5.71 6.55
N ALA A 290 3.82 5.91 7.86
CA ALA A 290 4.98 5.76 8.74
C ALA A 290 5.00 4.45 9.55
N ALA A 291 3.93 3.66 9.48
CA ALA A 291 3.84 2.37 10.16
C ALA A 291 4.64 1.28 9.42
N GLU A 292 4.80 0.11 10.05
CA GLU A 292 5.38 -1.05 9.39
C GLU A 292 4.64 -1.33 8.07
N THR A 293 5.39 -1.36 6.97
CA THR A 293 4.80 -1.49 5.63
C THR A 293 5.42 -2.63 4.85
N TRP A 294 4.58 -3.50 4.28
CA TRP A 294 4.99 -4.59 3.40
C TRP A 294 4.55 -4.32 1.97
N VAL A 295 5.40 -4.65 1.00
CA VAL A 295 5.13 -4.39 -0.42
C VAL A 295 5.36 -5.65 -1.26
N ASP A 296 4.26 -6.20 -1.77
CA ASP A 296 4.25 -7.31 -2.72
C ASP A 296 4.29 -6.75 -4.15
N ILE A 297 5.15 -7.34 -5.00
CA ILE A 297 5.32 -6.96 -6.40
C ILE A 297 5.15 -8.21 -7.26
N THR A 298 4.11 -8.21 -8.12
CA THR A 298 3.83 -9.31 -9.05
C THR A 298 3.85 -8.82 -10.49
N SER A 299 4.45 -9.58 -11.40
CA SER A 299 4.51 -9.23 -12.81
C SER A 299 3.63 -10.19 -13.59
N ASN A 300 2.59 -9.66 -14.21
CA ASN A 300 1.73 -10.45 -15.08
C ASN A 300 2.21 -10.30 -16.54
N THR A 301 2.85 -11.34 -17.03
CA THR A 301 3.03 -11.61 -18.47
C THR A 301 2.09 -12.74 -18.89
N ALA A 302 0.79 -12.57 -18.62
CA ALA A 302 -0.18 -13.60 -18.96
C ALA A 302 -0.40 -13.66 -20.48
N VAL A 303 -0.56 -14.87 -21.03
CA VAL A 303 -0.82 -15.13 -22.46
C VAL A 303 -2.06 -14.38 -23.00
N GLN A 304 -2.97 -13.97 -22.12
CA GLN A 304 -4.22 -13.26 -22.43
C GLN A 304 -4.07 -11.72 -22.45
N CYS A 305 -2.97 -11.16 -21.92
CA CYS A 305 -2.66 -9.73 -21.96
C CYS A 305 -1.30 -9.53 -22.65
N PRO A 306 -1.26 -9.14 -23.93
CA PRO A 306 0.00 -9.02 -24.68
C PRO A 306 0.95 -7.92 -24.18
N THR A 307 0.53 -7.12 -23.20
CA THR A 307 1.33 -6.05 -22.60
C THR A 307 1.80 -6.42 -21.18
N PRO A 308 3.09 -6.29 -20.85
CA PRO A 308 3.60 -6.56 -19.51
C PRO A 308 2.98 -5.59 -18.49
N GLN A 309 2.43 -6.13 -17.41
CA GLN A 309 1.82 -5.37 -16.33
C GLN A 309 2.51 -5.72 -15.01
N THR A 310 2.86 -4.70 -14.22
CA THR A 310 3.35 -4.90 -12.85
C THR A 310 2.25 -4.48 -11.89
N ASP A 311 1.89 -5.34 -10.95
CA ASP A 311 0.97 -5.02 -9.85
C ASP A 311 1.78 -4.85 -8.56
N ILE A 312 1.47 -3.79 -7.82
CA ILE A 312 2.13 -3.44 -6.57
C ILE A 312 1.09 -3.37 -5.47
N ARG A 313 1.32 -4.09 -4.37
CA ARG A 313 0.45 -4.12 -3.19
C ARG A 313 1.17 -3.55 -1.99
N TRP A 314 0.71 -2.41 -1.48
CA TRP A 314 1.15 -1.81 -0.23
C TRP A 314 0.30 -2.32 0.91
N MET A 315 0.91 -2.66 2.05
CA MET A 315 0.22 -3.15 3.25
C MET A 315 0.85 -2.51 4.50
N SER A 316 0.18 -1.53 5.12
CA SER A 316 0.73 -0.77 6.26
C SER A 316 -0.07 -1.01 7.53
N GLU A 317 0.60 -1.28 8.64
CA GLU A 317 -0.01 -1.69 9.92
C GLU A 317 -1.08 -0.76 10.48
N SER A 318 -0.95 0.55 10.32
CA SER A 318 -1.87 1.54 10.90
C SER A 318 -1.93 2.83 10.07
N GLY A 319 -2.68 3.83 10.56
CA GLY A 319 -2.88 5.12 9.89
C GLY A 319 -3.97 5.09 8.82
N ILE A 320 -3.98 6.11 7.96
CA ILE A 320 -4.89 6.23 6.81
C ILE A 320 -4.25 5.72 5.52
N ILE A 321 -5.04 5.59 4.45
CA ILE A 321 -4.44 5.71 3.12
C ILE A 321 -4.09 7.15 2.89
N ASP A 322 -2.85 7.40 2.52
CA ASP A 322 -2.48 8.61 1.86
C ASP A 322 -1.42 8.30 0.81
N ALA A 323 -1.74 8.58 -0.45
CA ALA A 323 -0.83 8.25 -1.52
C ALA A 323 -0.86 9.24 -2.67
N PHE A 324 0.34 9.54 -3.17
CA PHE A 324 0.57 10.45 -4.27
C PHE A 324 0.99 9.67 -5.52
N LEU A 325 0.23 9.86 -6.58
CA LEU A 325 0.49 9.32 -7.91
C LEU A 325 1.17 10.39 -8.74
N MET A 326 2.45 10.20 -9.03
CA MET A 326 3.30 11.11 -9.79
C MET A 326 3.35 10.62 -11.24
N LEU A 327 2.73 11.35 -12.17
CA LEU A 327 2.45 10.83 -13.52
C LEU A 327 3.57 11.08 -14.54
N GLY A 328 4.68 11.72 -14.14
CA GLY A 328 5.80 12.04 -15.02
C GLY A 328 5.43 13.09 -16.09
N PRO A 329 5.79 12.89 -17.38
CA PRO A 329 6.13 11.60 -18.01
C PRO A 329 7.62 11.24 -18.03
N GLN A 330 8.55 12.19 -17.90
CA GLN A 330 9.99 11.88 -17.87
C GLN A 330 10.46 11.51 -16.46
N PRO A 331 11.56 10.74 -16.31
CA PRO A 331 12.14 10.47 -14.99
C PRO A 331 12.43 11.74 -14.18
N SER A 332 12.96 12.77 -14.84
CA SER A 332 13.22 14.07 -14.21
C SER A 332 11.96 14.76 -13.68
N ASP A 333 10.82 14.55 -14.34
CA ASP A 333 9.55 15.13 -13.90
C ASP A 333 9.07 14.45 -12.62
N VAL A 334 9.20 13.12 -12.54
CA VAL A 334 8.86 12.36 -11.32
C VAL A 334 9.76 12.75 -10.14
N PHE A 335 11.07 12.96 -10.38
CA PHE A 335 11.96 13.46 -9.33
C PHE A 335 11.60 14.88 -8.88
N ARG A 336 11.23 15.78 -9.81
CA ARG A 336 10.76 17.13 -9.45
C ARG A 336 9.43 17.09 -8.70
N GLN A 337 8.51 16.21 -9.11
CA GLN A 337 7.22 15.97 -8.45
C GLN A 337 7.45 15.52 -7.01
N TYR A 338 8.29 14.51 -6.79
CA TYR A 338 8.60 14.02 -5.44
C TYR A 338 9.29 15.09 -4.58
N ALA A 339 10.31 15.76 -5.11
CA ALA A 339 11.02 16.82 -4.40
C ALA A 339 10.12 18.03 -4.06
N SER A 340 9.07 18.29 -4.86
CA SER A 340 8.08 19.33 -4.54
C SER A 340 7.20 18.99 -3.34
N LEU A 341 7.07 17.69 -3.01
CA LEU A 341 6.30 17.21 -1.86
C LEU A 341 7.18 17.12 -0.61
N THR A 342 8.41 16.60 -0.72
CA THR A 342 9.24 16.21 0.44
C THR A 342 10.53 16.99 0.62
N GLY A 343 10.83 17.97 -0.26
CA GLY A 343 12.07 18.73 -0.22
C GLY A 343 13.16 18.18 -1.15
N LYS A 344 14.25 18.94 -1.29
CA LYS A 344 15.40 18.64 -2.17
C LYS A 344 16.59 18.10 -1.40
#